data_AF-A0A1I8IA13-F1
#
_entry.id   AF-A0A1I8IA13-F1
#
_cell.length_a   1.000
_cell.length_b   1.000
_cell.length_c   1.000
_cell.angle_alpha   90.00
_cell.angle_beta   90.00
_cell.angle_gamma   90.00
#
_symmetry.space_group_name_H-M   'P 1'
#
loop_
_entity.id
_entity.type
_entity.pdbx_description
1 polymer ?
#
loop_
_entity_poly.entity_id
_entity_poly.type
_entity_poly.pdbx_seq_one_letter_code
_entity_poly.pdbx_strand_id
1 'polypeptide(L)'
;AFVACSQGVAFVGFVMMCYGGSQILSSLLFGKLAELTNKQACVYTATTAQIALDLFLLFWTIDESSVGPLFLTSIVSGMIDAVWNSQLLALQGELFPEDQVAAFASYKVWESLGYLVGFAYSTAVCTRHKLLVMLGLLALSTACFTVHNLTRRKETKLRVEPK
;
A
#
# COMPACT_ATOMS: atom_id res chain seq x y z
N ALA A 1 9.84 -7.85 11.34
CA ALA A 1 11.30 -8.14 11.42
C ALA A 1 12.07 -6.98 12.05
N PHE A 2 11.93 -5.75 11.55
CA PHE A 2 12.61 -4.56 12.08
C PHE A 2 12.36 -4.33 13.59
N VAL A 3 11.09 -4.30 14.02
CA VAL A 3 10.69 -4.12 15.43
C VAL A 3 11.19 -5.23 16.36
N ALA A 4 11.17 -6.48 15.89
CA ALA A 4 11.61 -7.63 16.67
C ALA A 4 13.14 -7.62 16.93
N CYS A 5 13.90 -7.02 16.01
CA CYS A 5 15.36 -6.96 16.08
C CYS A 5 15.86 -5.91 17.08
N SER A 6 15.09 -4.85 17.33
CA SER A 6 15.48 -3.75 18.22
C SER A 6 14.92 -3.86 19.64
N GLN A 7 13.65 -4.24 19.80
CA GLN A 7 12.94 -4.17 21.09
C GLN A 7 12.37 -5.51 21.56
N GLY A 8 12.68 -6.60 20.84
CA GLY A 8 12.23 -7.95 21.13
C GLY A 8 10.84 -8.27 20.58
N VAL A 9 10.51 -9.57 20.54
CA VAL A 9 9.30 -10.10 19.90
C VAL A 9 8.01 -9.65 20.60
N ALA A 10 8.06 -9.38 21.91
CA ALA A 10 6.90 -8.96 22.70
C ALA A 10 6.30 -7.62 22.23
N PHE A 11 7.14 -6.68 21.76
CA PHE A 11 6.68 -5.36 21.30
C PHE A 11 6.01 -5.40 19.92
N VAL A 12 6.22 -6.46 19.14
CA VAL A 12 5.63 -6.59 17.80
C VAL A 12 4.10 -6.64 17.88
N GLY A 13 3.54 -7.31 18.89
CA GLY A 13 2.08 -7.40 19.07
C GLY A 13 1.45 -6.04 19.33
N PHE A 14 2.03 -5.23 20.21
CA PHE A 14 1.53 -3.89 20.52
C PHE A 14 1.56 -2.96 19.31
N VAL A 15 2.64 -3.02 18.53
CA VAL A 15 2.78 -2.23 17.31
C VAL A 15 1.74 -2.64 16.26
N MET A 16 1.50 -3.94 16.10
CA MET A 16 0.46 -4.46 15.20
C MET A 16 -0.96 -4.09 15.64
N MET A 17 -1.19 -3.96 16.96
CA MET A 17 -2.48 -3.48 17.48
C MET A 17 -2.73 -2.01 17.12
N CYS A 18 -1.72 -1.15 17.23
CA CYS A 18 -1.80 0.25 16.80
C CYS A 18 -2.02 0.37 15.28
N TYR A 19 -1.30 -0.44 14.51
CA TYR A 19 -1.50 -0.56 13.07
C TYR A 19 -2.96 -0.92 12.74
N GLY A 20 -3.49 -2.02 13.28
CA GLY A 20 -4.87 -2.43 13.03
C GLY A 20 -5.91 -1.41 13.51
N GLY A 21 -5.69 -0.79 14.68
CA GLY A 21 -6.56 0.27 15.21
C GLY A 21 -6.62 1.49 14.30
N SER A 22 -5.47 1.95 13.80
CA SER A 22 -5.39 3.06 12.85
C SER A 22 -6.03 2.72 11.50
N GLN A 23 -5.91 1.47 11.04
CA GLN A 23 -6.52 1.00 9.79
C GLN A 23 -8.05 1.03 9.86
N ILE A 24 -8.63 0.57 10.98
CA ILE A 24 -10.08 0.63 11.22
C ILE A 24 -10.56 2.08 11.27
N LEU A 25 -9.90 2.92 12.07
CA LEU A 25 -10.26 4.33 12.21
C LEU A 25 -10.19 5.06 10.87
N SER A 26 -9.15 4.81 10.09
CA SER A 26 -8.94 5.42 8.77
C SER A 26 -9.98 4.94 7.77
N SER A 27 -10.32 3.64 7.78
CA SER A 27 -11.36 3.11 6.89
C SER A 27 -12.72 3.77 7.12
N LEU A 28 -13.07 4.06 8.38
CA LEU A 28 -14.29 4.82 8.70
C LEU A 28 -14.24 6.26 8.18
N LEU A 29 -13.07 6.91 8.29
CA LEU A 29 -12.86 8.28 7.82
C LEU A 29 -12.91 8.36 6.29
N PHE A 30 -12.20 7.47 5.61
CA PHE A 30 -12.15 7.40 4.15
C PHE A 30 -13.45 6.92 3.53
N GLY A 31 -14.26 6.13 4.24
CA GLY A 31 -15.62 5.80 3.80
C GLY A 31 -16.47 7.05 3.55
N LYS A 32 -16.30 8.10 4.36
CA LYS A 32 -16.98 9.39 4.15
C LYS A 32 -16.27 10.30 3.12
N LEU A 33 -14.95 10.20 3.02
CA LEU A 33 -14.15 11.00 2.08
C LEU A 33 -14.13 10.45 0.64
N ALA A 34 -14.56 9.20 0.44
CA ALA A 34 -14.52 8.52 -0.85
C ALA A 34 -15.43 9.18 -1.90
N GLU A 35 -16.50 9.86 -1.49
CA GLU A 35 -17.43 10.55 -2.40
C GLU A 35 -16.83 11.81 -3.03
N LEU A 36 -15.84 12.42 -2.37
CA LEU A 36 -15.25 13.71 -2.77
C LEU A 36 -13.88 13.56 -3.45
N THR A 37 -13.29 12.38 -3.41
CA THR A 37 -11.88 12.21 -3.76
C THR A 37 -11.70 11.52 -5.11
N ASN A 38 -10.84 12.09 -5.96
CA ASN A 38 -10.42 11.43 -7.19
C ASN A 38 -9.56 10.19 -6.85
N LYS A 39 -10.11 9.00 -7.13
CA LYS A 39 -9.54 7.70 -6.76
C LYS A 39 -8.09 7.54 -7.23
N GLN A 40 -7.79 7.95 -8.47
CA GLN A 40 -6.45 7.86 -9.03
C GLN A 40 -5.45 8.76 -8.29
N ALA A 41 -5.85 9.99 -7.98
CA ALA A 41 -5.01 10.91 -7.22
C ALA A 41 -4.74 10.38 -5.80
N CYS A 42 -5.75 9.76 -5.18
CA CYS A 42 -5.63 9.16 -3.85
C CYS A 42 -4.65 7.99 -3.81
N VAL A 43 -4.62 7.16 -4.86
CA VAL A 43 -3.62 6.08 -4.97
C VAL A 43 -2.21 6.65 -5.12
N TYR A 44 -2.02 7.68 -5.95
CA TYR A 44 -0.71 8.32 -6.10
C TYR A 44 -0.21 8.94 -4.79
N THR A 45 -1.07 9.66 -4.06
CA THR A 45 -0.68 10.26 -2.77
C THR A 45 -0.33 9.19 -1.74
N ALA A 46 -1.13 8.12 -1.65
CA ALA A 46 -0.84 6.99 -0.76
C ALA A 46 0.50 6.33 -1.10
N THR A 47 0.78 6.09 -2.38
CA THR A 47 2.06 5.51 -2.78
C THR A 47 3.24 6.44 -2.50
N THR A 48 3.12 7.75 -2.72
CA THR A 48 4.18 8.69 -2.35
C THR A 48 4.42 8.74 -0.84
N ALA A 49 3.37 8.65 -0.04
CA ALA A 49 3.47 8.58 1.41
C ALA A 49 4.15 7.29 1.87
N GLN A 50 3.85 6.15 1.23
CA GLN A 50 4.53 4.88 1.52
C GLN A 50 6.02 4.96 1.19
N ILE A 51 6.40 5.48 0.02
CA ILE A 51 7.80 5.63 -0.36
C ILE A 51 8.54 6.50 0.66
N ALA A 52 7.93 7.62 1.09
CA ALA A 52 8.51 8.49 2.09
C ALA A 52 8.70 7.77 3.43
N LEU A 53 7.74 6.94 3.84
CA LEU A 53 7.82 6.15 5.07
C LEU A 53 8.91 5.07 5.00
N ASP A 54 9.00 4.34 3.88
CA ASP A 54 10.03 3.32 3.66
C ASP A 54 11.43 3.93 3.60
N LEU A 55 11.59 5.10 2.98
CA LEU A 55 12.84 5.86 2.99
C LEU A 55 13.18 6.36 4.39
N PHE A 56 12.21 6.86 5.15
CA PHE A 56 12.40 7.26 6.54
C PHE A 56 12.90 6.07 7.37
N LEU A 57 12.28 4.90 7.25
CA LEU A 57 12.71 3.66 7.92
C LEU A 57 14.10 3.17 7.45
N LEU A 58 14.50 3.47 6.21
CA LEU A 58 15.80 3.08 5.66
C LEU A 58 16.95 3.96 6.18
N PHE A 59 16.71 5.27 6.31
CA PHE A 59 17.72 6.23 6.78
C PHE A 59 17.74 6.39 8.30
N TRP A 60 16.64 6.09 8.98
CA TRP A 60 16.55 6.17 10.42
C TRP A 60 17.37 5.06 11.08
N THR A 61 18.48 5.43 11.72
CA THR A 61 19.21 4.54 12.62
C THR A 61 18.42 4.39 13.92
N ILE A 62 18.12 3.14 14.29
CA ILE A 62 17.38 2.82 15.51
C ILE A 62 18.18 3.30 16.72
N ASP A 63 17.72 4.38 17.32
CA ASP A 63 18.14 4.79 18.67
C ASP A 63 17.33 3.96 19.67
N GLU A 64 18.00 3.09 20.43
CA GLU A 64 17.37 2.14 21.38
C GLU A 64 16.53 2.85 22.47
N SER A 65 16.73 4.16 22.66
CA SER A 65 16.08 4.94 23.71
C SER A 65 14.65 5.42 23.40
N SER A 66 14.21 5.41 22.13
CA SER A 66 12.92 5.99 21.72
C SER A 66 12.03 5.03 20.95
N VAL A 67 11.02 4.48 21.64
CA VAL A 67 9.95 3.63 21.05
C VAL A 67 8.89 4.41 20.27
N GLY A 68 8.77 5.72 20.52
CA GLY A 68 7.74 6.58 19.92
C GLY A 68 7.67 6.53 18.38
N PRO A 69 8.80 6.67 17.67
CA PRO A 69 8.81 6.62 16.20
C PRO A 69 8.26 5.31 15.63
N LEU A 70 8.49 4.16 16.27
CA LEU A 70 8.00 2.86 15.80
C LEU A 70 6.46 2.76 15.82
N PHE A 71 5.83 3.33 16.84
CA PHE A 71 4.37 3.40 16.93
C PHE A 71 3.81 4.37 15.90
N LEU A 72 4.44 5.53 15.72
CA LEU A 72 4.03 6.52 14.73
C LEU A 72 4.12 5.98 13.31
N THR A 73 5.22 5.32 12.94
CA THR A 73 5.36 4.72 11.61
C THR A 73 4.30 3.66 11.34
N SER A 74 3.88 2.93 12.38
CA SER A 74 2.89 1.86 12.25
C SER A 74 1.46 2.38 12.17
N ILE A 75 1.17 3.49 12.86
CA ILE A 75 -0.09 4.22 12.67
C ILE A 75 -0.16 4.76 11.25
N VAL A 76 0.89 5.42 10.78
CA VAL A 76 0.93 5.99 9.42
C VAL A 76 0.81 4.88 8.36
N SER A 77 1.52 3.75 8.50
CA SER A 77 1.37 2.64 7.56
C SER A 77 -0.04 2.06 7.56
N GLY A 78 -0.68 1.93 8.73
CA GLY A 78 -2.07 1.46 8.82
C GLY A 78 -3.06 2.40 8.14
N MET A 79 -2.83 3.72 8.21
CA MET A 79 -3.61 4.71 7.45
C MET A 79 -3.43 4.54 5.93
N ILE A 80 -2.20 4.37 5.47
CA ILE A 80 -1.89 4.18 4.04
C ILE A 80 -2.52 2.90 3.51
N ASP A 81 -2.42 1.81 4.26
CA ASP A 81 -2.98 0.51 3.87
C ASP A 81 -4.51 0.52 3.80
N ALA A 82 -5.18 1.28 4.66
CA ALA A 82 -6.62 1.52 4.54
C ALA A 82 -6.96 2.19 3.20
N VAL A 83 -6.18 3.19 2.78
CA VAL A 83 -6.40 3.87 1.49
C VAL A 83 -6.18 2.91 0.33
N TRP A 84 -5.08 2.15 0.30
CA TRP A 84 -4.81 1.21 -0.78
C TRP A 84 -5.92 0.17 -0.94
N ASN A 85 -6.35 -0.44 0.16
CA ASN A 85 -7.39 -1.45 0.12
C ASN A 85 -8.71 -0.90 -0.43
N SER A 86 -9.17 0.27 0.05
CA SER A 86 -10.41 0.86 -0.43
C SER A 86 -10.32 1.37 -1.88
N GLN A 87 -9.24 2.06 -2.23
CA GLN A 87 -9.13 2.74 -3.52
C GLN A 87 -8.80 1.77 -4.67
N LEU A 88 -7.96 0.75 -4.45
CA LEU A 88 -7.65 -0.25 -5.49
C LEU A 88 -8.88 -1.10 -5.85
N LEU A 89 -9.67 -1.50 -4.85
CA LEU A 89 -10.93 -2.20 -5.08
C LEU A 89 -11.92 -1.30 -5.82
N ALA A 90 -12.05 -0.03 -5.43
CA ALA A 90 -12.93 0.91 -6.13
C ALA A 90 -12.52 1.10 -7.61
N LEU A 91 -11.21 1.21 -7.90
CA LEU A 91 -10.70 1.30 -9.27
C LEU A 91 -10.98 0.03 -10.08
N GLN A 92 -10.85 -1.15 -9.48
CA GLN A 92 -11.14 -2.41 -10.16
C GLN A 92 -12.63 -2.54 -10.50
N GLY A 93 -13.52 -2.05 -9.62
CA GLY A 93 -14.96 -1.99 -9.87
C GLY A 93 -15.36 -1.03 -11.00
N GLU A 94 -14.65 0.09 -11.16
CA GLU A 94 -14.84 1.03 -12.28
C GLU A 94 -14.24 0.52 -13.61
N LEU A 95 -13.15 -0.24 -13.54
CA LEU A 95 -12.47 -0.75 -14.73
C LEU A 95 -13.27 -1.84 -15.44
N PHE A 96 -13.98 -2.68 -14.67
CA PHE A 96 -14.75 -3.82 -15.17
C PHE A 96 -16.20 -3.78 -14.67
N PRO A 97 -17.05 -2.87 -15.16
CA PRO A 97 -18.42 -2.72 -14.66
C PRO A 97 -19.31 -3.95 -14.91
N GLU A 98 -19.06 -4.72 -15.98
CA GLU A 98 -19.86 -5.91 -16.34
C GLU A 98 -19.41 -7.17 -15.58
N ASP A 99 -18.10 -7.32 -15.31
CA ASP A 99 -17.51 -8.55 -14.73
C ASP A 99 -16.77 -8.29 -13.40
N GLN A 100 -17.37 -7.46 -12.53
CA GLN A 100 -16.77 -7.04 -11.26
C GLN A 100 -16.34 -8.22 -10.39
N VAL A 101 -17.17 -9.26 -10.28
CA VAL A 101 -16.92 -10.43 -9.42
C VAL A 101 -15.65 -11.18 -9.84
N ALA A 102 -15.47 -11.40 -11.14
CA ALA A 102 -14.28 -12.08 -11.67
C ALA A 102 -13.01 -11.23 -11.51
N ALA A 103 -13.14 -9.91 -11.73
CA ALA A 103 -12.06 -8.95 -11.55
C ALA A 103 -11.59 -8.86 -10.09
N PHE A 104 -12.53 -8.87 -9.13
CA PHE A 104 -12.23 -8.88 -7.71
C PHE A 104 -11.61 -10.20 -7.24
N ALA A 105 -12.13 -11.33 -7.71
CA ALA A 105 -11.56 -12.64 -7.39
C ALA A 105 -10.10 -12.73 -7.86
N SER A 106 -9.83 -12.30 -9.10
CA SER A 106 -8.48 -12.29 -9.66
C SER A 106 -7.53 -11.38 -8.87
N TYR A 107 -8.00 -10.20 -8.45
CA TYR A 107 -7.24 -9.29 -7.60
C TYR A 107 -6.86 -9.94 -6.26
N LYS A 108 -7.83 -10.56 -5.58
CA LYS A 108 -7.59 -11.21 -4.28
C LYS A 108 -6.66 -12.42 -4.34
N VAL A 109 -6.69 -13.16 -5.45
CA VAL A 109 -5.72 -14.25 -5.71
C VAL A 109 -4.31 -13.68 -5.82
N TRP A 110 -4.13 -12.61 -6.60
CA TRP A 110 -2.81 -11.98 -6.76
C TRP A 110 -2.30 -11.35 -5.46
N GLU A 111 -3.18 -10.71 -4.69
CA GLU A 111 -2.86 -10.18 -3.37
C GLU A 111 -2.37 -11.29 -2.43
N SER A 112 -3.09 -12.41 -2.38
CA SER A 112 -2.74 -13.55 -1.54
C SER A 112 -1.42 -14.21 -1.96
N LEU A 113 -1.17 -14.30 -3.27
CA LEU A 113 0.11 -14.77 -3.82
C LEU A 113 1.27 -13.86 -3.38
N GLY A 114 1.05 -12.54 -3.39
CA GLY A 114 2.02 -11.56 -2.88
C GLY A 114 2.37 -11.79 -1.41
N TYR A 115 1.36 -12.00 -0.54
CA TYR A 115 1.60 -12.32 0.87
C TYR A 115 2.36 -13.64 1.04
N LEU A 116 2.03 -14.66 0.27
CA LEU A 116 2.72 -15.95 0.31
C LEU A 116 4.22 -15.81 -0.05
N VAL A 117 4.52 -15.12 -1.15
CA VAL A 117 5.90 -14.86 -1.58
C VAL A 117 6.66 -14.02 -0.55
N GLY A 118 6.01 -12.98 -0.01
CA GLY A 118 6.59 -12.14 1.03
C GLY A 118 6.91 -12.92 2.32
N PHE A 119 6.02 -13.83 2.72
CA PHE A 119 6.24 -14.70 3.87
C PHE A 119 7.37 -15.70 3.65
N ALA A 120 7.40 -16.37 2.49
CA ALA A 120 8.43 -17.34 2.13
C ALA A 120 9.85 -16.72 2.11
N TYR A 121 9.97 -15.51 1.57
CA TYR A 121 11.24 -14.77 1.54
C TYR A 121 11.62 -14.16 2.90
N SER A 122 10.69 -14.06 3.85
CA SER A 122 10.91 -13.36 5.12
C SER A 122 11.97 -14.03 6.02
N THR A 123 12.16 -15.34 5.95
CA THR A 123 13.16 -16.03 6.80
C THR A 123 14.56 -16.01 6.20
N ALA A 124 14.70 -15.79 4.89
CA ALA A 124 15.97 -15.92 4.18
C ALA A 124 16.80 -14.63 4.10
N VAL A 125 16.19 -13.44 4.29
CA VAL A 125 16.82 -12.17 3.92
C VAL A 125 16.90 -11.14 5.04
N CYS A 126 18.01 -10.39 5.06
CA CYS A 126 18.24 -9.25 5.95
C CYS A 126 17.22 -8.13 5.75
N THR A 127 16.82 -7.47 6.84
CA THR A 127 15.77 -6.44 6.86
C THR A 127 15.98 -5.31 5.87
N ARG A 128 17.23 -4.85 5.68
CA ARG A 128 17.57 -3.78 4.71
C ARG A 128 17.26 -4.16 3.26
N HIS A 129 17.53 -5.40 2.88
CA HIS A 129 17.27 -5.87 1.52
C HIS A 129 15.76 -6.03 1.27
N LYS A 130 14.98 -6.41 2.29
CA LYS A 130 13.51 -6.45 2.18
C LYS A 130 12.91 -5.08 1.88
N LEU A 131 13.37 -4.04 2.56
CA LEU A 131 12.94 -2.66 2.32
C LEU A 131 13.27 -2.21 0.89
N LEU A 132 14.46 -2.54 0.38
CA LEU A 132 14.86 -2.22 -1.01
C LEU A 132 13.99 -2.96 -2.04
N VAL A 133 13.69 -4.24 -1.81
CA VAL A 133 12.80 -5.02 -2.69
C VAL A 133 11.39 -4.43 -2.68
N MET A 134 10.85 -4.05 -1.52
CA MET A 134 9.54 -3.39 -1.44
C MET A 134 9.51 -2.07 -2.20
N LEU A 135 10.51 -1.20 -2.01
CA LEU A 135 10.64 0.06 -2.76
C LEU A 135 10.71 -0.18 -4.27
N GLY A 136 11.49 -1.17 -4.71
CA GLY A 136 11.61 -1.53 -6.13
C GLY A 136 10.29 -2.01 -6.74
N LEU A 137 9.57 -2.89 -6.03
CA LEU A 137 8.25 -3.39 -6.46
C LEU A 137 7.20 -2.27 -6.48
N LEU A 138 7.25 -1.34 -5.53
CA LEU A 138 6.35 -0.20 -5.48
C LEU A 138 6.60 0.78 -6.64
N ALA A 139 7.87 1.03 -6.96
CA ALA A 139 8.27 1.84 -8.11
C ALA A 139 7.84 1.19 -9.45
N LEU A 140 8.00 -0.12 -9.58
CA LEU A 140 7.54 -0.86 -10.77
C LEU A 140 6.01 -0.81 -10.89
N SER A 141 5.30 -1.00 -9.78
CA SER A 141 3.83 -0.98 -9.74
C SER A 141 3.27 0.39 -10.15
N THR A 142 3.87 1.47 -9.65
CA THR A 142 3.47 2.84 -10.02
C THR A 142 3.75 3.13 -11.49
N ALA A 143 4.91 2.74 -12.02
CA ALA A 143 5.22 2.91 -13.43
C ALA A 143 4.19 2.18 -14.31
N CYS A 144 3.87 0.91 -13.98
CA CYS A 144 2.85 0.14 -14.68
C CYS A 144 1.47 0.81 -14.61
N PHE A 145 1.07 1.27 -13.43
CA PHE A 145 -0.19 1.99 -13.24
C PHE A 145 -0.25 3.29 -14.04
N THR A 146 0.83 4.07 -14.09
CA THR A 146 0.89 5.30 -14.90
C THR A 146 0.80 4.99 -16.39
N VAL A 147 1.52 3.98 -16.89
CA VAL A 147 1.43 3.54 -18.29
C VAL A 147 0.00 3.11 -18.63
N HIS A 148 -0.63 2.30 -17.78
CA HIS A 148 -2.03 1.89 -17.97
C HIS A 148 -2.96 3.11 -18.08
N ASN A 149 -2.82 4.08 -17.18
CA ASN A 149 -3.63 5.30 -17.19
C ASN A 149 -3.39 6.17 -18.43
N LEU A 150 -2.14 6.29 -18.88
CA LEU A 150 -1.82 7.04 -20.09
C LEU A 150 -2.42 6.37 -21.33
N THR A 151 -2.33 5.04 -21.44
CA THR A 151 -2.94 4.29 -22.54
C THR A 151 -4.45 4.46 -22.52
N ARG A 152 -5.13 4.30 -21.37
CA ARG A 152 -6.59 4.53 -21.28
C ARG A 152 -6.98 5.95 -21.67
N ARG A 153 -6.23 6.97 -21.25
CA ARG A 153 -6.49 8.37 -21.66
C ARG A 153 -6.36 8.57 -23.16
N LYS A 154 -5.42 7.89 -23.83
CA LYS A 154 -5.28 7.94 -25.29
C LYS A 154 -6.48 7.30 -25.99
N GLU A 155 -6.89 6.11 -25.56
CA GLU A 155 -8.07 5.40 -26.10
C GLU A 155 -9.35 6.22 -25.94
N THR A 156 -9.57 6.85 -24.77
CA THR A 156 -10.74 7.70 -24.54
C THR A 156 -10.73 8.93 -25.45
N LYS A 157 -9.58 9.57 -25.65
CA LYS A 157 -9.47 10.73 -26.57
C LYS A 157 -9.75 10.33 -28.02
N LEU A 158 -9.20 9.20 -28.48
CA LEU A 158 -9.42 8.67 -29.82
C LEU A 158 -10.89 8.32 -30.10
N ARG A 159 -11.65 7.89 -29.07
CA ARG A 159 -13.09 7.62 -29.20
C ARG A 159 -13.93 8.91 -29.31
N VAL A 160 -13.46 10.03 -28.76
CA VAL A 160 -14.17 11.33 -28.74
C VAL A 160 -13.90 12.16 -29.99
N GLU A 161 -12.75 11.97 -30.65
CA GLU A 161 -12.47 12.51 -31.99
C GLU A 161 -12.62 11.41 -33.06
N PRO A 162 -13.84 11.02 -33.45
CA PRO A 162 -14.01 10.19 -34.63
C PRO A 162 -13.50 10.97 -35.85
N LYS A 163 -12.60 10.34 -36.62
CA LYS A 163 -12.09 10.85 -37.89
C LYS A 163 -13.20 11.18 -38.88
#